data_AF-A0A7X9HWD5-F1
#
_entry.id   AF-A0A7X9HWD5-F1
#
_cell.length_a   1.000
_cell.length_b   1.000
_cell.length_c   1.000
_cell.angle_alpha   90.00
_cell.angle_beta   90.00
_cell.angle_gamma   90.00
#
_symmetry.space_group_name_H-M   'P 1'
#
loop_
_entity.id
_entity.type
_entity.pdbx_description
1 polymer ?
#
loop_
_entity_poly.entity_id
_entity_poly.type
_entity_poly.pdbx_seq_one_letter_code
_entity_poly.pdbx_strand_id
1 'polypeptide(L)'
;MNCPFCRFLRNYIGQYLRIGAVCNCDTNDHIYRDGYITRCSFEDNVIKLFDSPINGEVIFTTCCDNIFEVYLFPPAIAEATTAQAEKPKDIIDVATMTEQRLNLLKSVQGALQEEEKAHE
;
A
#
# COMPACT_ATOMS: atom_id res chain seq x y z
N MET A 1 -3.95 -19.56 -5.85
CA MET A 1 -3.36 -18.31 -5.32
C MET A 1 -4.00 -17.99 -3.98
N ASN A 2 -3.25 -18.10 -2.89
CA ASN A 2 -3.73 -17.84 -1.53
C ASN A 2 -3.26 -16.49 -0.96
N CYS A 3 -2.63 -15.64 -1.78
CA CYS A 3 -2.20 -14.32 -1.32
C CYS A 3 -3.42 -13.42 -1.02
N PRO A 4 -3.54 -12.88 0.21
CA PRO A 4 -4.61 -11.96 0.56
C PRO A 4 -4.56 -10.67 -0.28
N PHE A 5 -3.37 -10.16 -0.59
CA PHE A 5 -3.19 -8.98 -1.45
C PHE A 5 -3.68 -9.22 -2.87
N CYS A 6 -3.38 -10.37 -3.49
CA CYS A 6 -3.90 -10.69 -4.83
C CYS A 6 -5.43 -10.70 -4.86
N ARG A 7 -6.06 -11.27 -3.83
CA ARG A 7 -7.53 -11.31 -3.74
C ARG A 7 -8.11 -9.91 -3.58
N PHE A 8 -7.50 -9.08 -2.73
CA PHE A 8 -7.92 -7.72 -2.48
C PHE A 8 -7.75 -6.82 -3.72
N LEU A 9 -6.56 -6.84 -4.33
CA LEU A 9 -6.18 -5.97 -5.45
C LEU A 9 -6.91 -6.27 -6.76
N ARG A 10 -7.49 -7.45 -6.93
CA ARG A 10 -8.35 -7.76 -8.09
C ARG A 10 -9.54 -6.81 -8.24
N ASN A 11 -10.03 -6.23 -7.16
CA ASN A 11 -11.13 -5.26 -7.21
C ASN A 11 -10.68 -3.86 -7.68
N TYR A 12 -9.38 -3.64 -7.82
CA TYR A 12 -8.77 -2.34 -8.14
C TYR A 12 -8.06 -2.34 -9.50
N ILE A 13 -8.36 -3.32 -10.37
CA ILE A 13 -7.83 -3.40 -11.73
C ILE A 13 -8.07 -2.07 -12.48
N GLY A 14 -7.01 -1.52 -13.07
CA GLY A 14 -6.98 -0.25 -13.78
C GLY A 14 -6.59 0.95 -12.90
N GLN A 15 -6.41 0.77 -11.59
CA GLN A 15 -6.03 1.86 -10.69
C GLN A 15 -4.53 1.97 -10.50
N TYR A 16 -4.09 3.20 -10.23
CA TYR A 16 -2.73 3.52 -9.82
C TYR A 16 -2.58 3.30 -8.31
N LEU A 17 -1.52 2.61 -7.90
CA LEU A 17 -1.27 2.28 -6.50
C LEU A 17 0.23 2.26 -6.21
N ARG A 18 0.57 2.24 -4.92
CA ARG A 18 1.93 2.05 -4.41
C ARG A 18 2.01 0.77 -3.60
N ILE A 19 3.00 -0.06 -3.86
CA ILE A 19 3.31 -1.27 -3.09
C ILE A 19 4.59 -1.04 -2.29
N GLY A 20 4.52 -1.29 -0.98
CA GLY A 20 5.68 -1.47 -0.11
C GLY A 20 6.05 -2.94 -0.05
N ALA A 21 7.28 -3.28 -0.45
CA ALA A 21 7.81 -4.63 -0.39
C ALA A 21 9.16 -4.67 0.33
N VAL A 22 9.40 -5.73 1.11
CA VAL A 22 10.71 -6.00 1.70
C VAL A 22 11.63 -6.47 0.58
N CYS A 23 12.73 -5.77 0.34
CA CYS A 23 13.78 -6.31 -0.51
C CYS A 23 14.60 -7.29 0.32
N ASN A 24 14.83 -8.50 -0.19
CA ASN A 24 15.83 -9.42 0.37
C ASN A 24 17.27 -9.00 -0.02
N CYS A 25 17.49 -7.70 -0.18
CA CYS A 25 18.78 -7.07 -0.34
C CYS A 25 19.52 -7.18 1.02
N ASP A 26 20.85 -7.28 1.02
CA ASP A 26 21.68 -7.49 2.23
C ASP A 26 21.43 -6.52 3.41
N THR A 27 20.72 -5.40 3.16
CA THR A 27 20.37 -4.37 4.13
C THR A 27 18.95 -4.48 4.74
N ASN A 28 18.13 -5.48 4.38
CA ASN A 28 16.73 -5.58 4.83
C ASN A 28 15.89 -4.31 4.54
N ASP A 29 16.25 -3.56 3.49
CA ASP A 29 15.58 -2.32 3.14
C ASP A 29 14.18 -2.56 2.55
N HIS A 30 13.26 -1.67 2.88
CA HIS A 30 11.93 -1.63 2.29
C HIS A 30 11.94 -0.76 1.03
N ILE A 31 11.38 -1.28 -0.07
CA ILE A 31 11.23 -0.54 -1.32
C ILE A 31 9.76 -0.19 -1.56
N TYR A 32 9.53 1.04 -2.00
CA TYR A 32 8.25 1.49 -2.50
C TYR A 32 8.28 1.59 -4.02
N ARG A 33 7.26 1.05 -4.67
CA ARG A 33 7.10 1.14 -6.12
C ARG A 33 5.66 1.45 -6.47
N ASP A 34 5.51 2.30 -7.48
CA ASP A 34 4.22 2.82 -7.91
C ASP A 34 3.93 2.32 -9.31
N GLY A 35 2.66 2.11 -9.61
CA GLY A 35 2.23 1.71 -10.94
C GLY A 35 0.77 1.29 -10.97
N TYR A 36 0.33 0.92 -12.16
CA TYR A 36 -1.00 0.41 -12.41
C TYR A 36 -1.09 -1.08 -12.15
N ILE A 37 -2.20 -1.50 -11.55
CA ILE A 37 -2.57 -2.91 -11.46
C ILE A 37 -3.49 -3.26 -12.63
N THR A 38 -3.20 -4.35 -13.34
CA THR A 38 -3.95 -4.81 -14.50
C THR A 38 -4.45 -6.24 -14.27
N ARG A 39 -5.21 -6.80 -15.23
CA ARG A 39 -5.59 -8.22 -15.19
C ARG A 39 -4.37 -9.15 -15.22
N CYS A 40 -3.28 -8.70 -15.85
CA CYS A 40 -2.02 -9.44 -15.97
C CYS A 40 -1.10 -9.23 -14.76
N SER A 41 -1.53 -8.49 -13.74
CA SER A 41 -0.73 -8.26 -12.54
C SER A 41 -0.58 -9.47 -11.63
N PHE A 42 -1.44 -10.48 -11.76
CA PHE A 42 -1.50 -11.61 -10.83
C PHE A 42 -1.09 -12.90 -11.52
N GLU A 43 0.11 -13.39 -11.26
CA GLU A 43 0.66 -14.63 -11.82
C GLU A 43 1.50 -15.33 -10.75
N ASP A 44 1.38 -16.64 -10.57
CA ASP A 44 2.25 -17.49 -9.71
C ASP A 44 2.74 -16.89 -8.37
N ASN A 45 1.84 -16.29 -7.58
CA ASN A 45 2.16 -15.61 -6.30
C ASN A 45 3.14 -14.43 -6.43
N VAL A 46 3.20 -13.81 -7.60
CA VAL A 46 3.82 -12.52 -7.82
C VAL A 46 2.77 -11.47 -8.18
N ILE A 47 3.08 -10.22 -7.85
CA ILE A 47 2.34 -9.04 -8.27
C ILE A 47 3.22 -8.21 -9.19
N LYS A 48 2.69 -7.87 -10.36
CA LYS A 48 3.33 -6.99 -11.35
C LYS A 48 2.65 -5.63 -11.39
N LEU A 49 3.44 -4.56 -11.42
CA LEU A 49 2.97 -3.19 -11.67
C LEU A 49 3.32 -2.78 -13.09
N PHE A 50 2.43 -1.98 -13.68
CA PHE A 50 2.53 -1.51 -15.05
C PHE A 50 2.66 0.02 -15.10
N ASP A 51 3.29 0.55 -16.14
CA ASP A 51 3.37 2.01 -16.37
C ASP A 51 2.04 2.61 -16.85
N SER A 52 1.17 1.81 -17.46
CA SER A 52 -0.15 2.19 -17.98
C SER A 52 -1.23 1.16 -17.62
N PRO A 53 -2.49 1.58 -17.39
CA PRO A 53 -3.59 0.66 -17.11
C PRO A 53 -4.02 -0.17 -18.33
N ILE A 54 -3.67 0.27 -19.54
CA ILE A 54 -4.02 -0.39 -20.80
C ILE A 54 -2.76 -0.55 -21.64
N ASN A 55 -2.41 -1.78 -22.02
CA ASN A 55 -1.23 -2.13 -22.82
C ASN A 55 0.09 -1.57 -22.25
N GLY A 56 0.18 -1.41 -20.93
CA GLY A 56 1.41 -1.00 -20.28
C GLY A 56 2.47 -2.09 -20.25
N GLU A 57 3.72 -1.69 -20.06
CA GLU A 57 4.84 -2.57 -19.80
C GLU A 57 5.04 -2.79 -18.29
N VAL A 58 5.62 -3.93 -17.93
CA VAL A 58 5.90 -4.26 -16.53
C VAL A 58 7.08 -3.43 -16.05
N ILE A 59 6.84 -2.58 -15.04
CA ILE A 59 7.88 -1.73 -14.44
C ILE A 59 8.37 -2.26 -13.10
N PHE A 60 7.60 -3.15 -12.46
CA PHE A 60 7.98 -3.75 -11.20
C PHE A 60 7.32 -5.11 -11.02
N THR A 61 8.03 -6.05 -10.40
CA THR A 61 7.51 -7.38 -10.02
C THR A 61 7.99 -7.69 -8.61
N THR A 62 7.09 -8.19 -7.75
CA THR A 62 7.43 -8.63 -6.40
C THR A 62 6.66 -9.88 -6.01
N CYS A 63 7.24 -10.70 -5.13
CA CYS A 63 6.55 -11.83 -4.53
C CYS A 63 5.51 -11.35 -3.53
N CYS A 64 4.37 -12.01 -3.49
CA CYS A 64 3.28 -11.74 -2.57
C CYS A 64 3.69 -11.75 -1.09
N ASP A 65 4.62 -12.63 -0.73
CA ASP A 65 5.07 -12.81 0.65
C ASP A 65 5.97 -11.66 1.13
N ASN A 66 6.54 -10.90 0.20
CA ASN A 66 7.40 -9.75 0.51
C ASN A 66 6.60 -8.46 0.69
N ILE A 67 5.31 -8.46 0.36
CA ILE A 67 4.46 -7.28 0.47
C ILE A 67 4.02 -7.10 1.92
N PHE A 68 4.28 -5.93 2.48
CA PHE A 68 3.85 -5.59 3.84
C PHE A 68 2.80 -4.47 3.87
N GLU A 69 2.73 -3.62 2.83
CA GLU A 69 1.70 -2.59 2.73
C GLU A 69 1.39 -2.18 1.29
N VAL A 70 0.18 -1.65 1.09
CA VAL A 70 -0.34 -1.19 -0.21
C VAL A 70 -1.12 0.10 0.01
N TYR A 71 -0.82 1.12 -0.80
CA TYR A 71 -1.52 2.39 -0.81
C TYR A 71 -2.29 2.54 -2.12
N LEU A 72 -3.61 2.74 -2.02
CA LEU A 72 -4.48 2.96 -3.16
C LEU A 72 -4.65 4.46 -3.38
N PHE A 73 -4.42 4.92 -4.61
CA PHE A 73 -4.70 6.31 -4.96
C PHE A 73 -6.11 6.41 -5.57
N PRO A 74 -6.87 7.47 -5.26
CA PRO A 74 -8.15 7.69 -5.90
C PRO A 74 -7.96 7.74 -7.42
N PRO A 75 -8.84 7.12 -8.21
CA PRO A 75 -8.74 7.16 -9.66
C PRO A 75 -8.75 8.62 -10.12
N ALA A 76 -7.84 8.96 -11.04
CA ALA A 76 -7.81 10.25 -11.72
C ALA A 76 -8.98 10.32 -12.71
N ILE A 77 -10.20 10.37 -12.19
CA ILE A 77 -11.38 10.71 -12.99
C ILE A 77 -11.28 12.22 -13.18
N ALA A 78 -11.08 12.63 -14.43
CA ALA A 78 -11.15 14.03 -14.86
C ALA A 78 -12.37 14.71 -14.23
N GLU A 79 -12.21 15.96 -13.81
CA GLU A 79 -13.30 16.78 -13.28
C GLU A 79 -14.56 16.70 -14.16
N ALA A 80 -15.69 16.37 -13.52
CA ALA A 80 -17.12 16.46 -13.92
C ALA A 80 -17.81 15.11 -13.63
N THR A 81 -18.90 14.97 -12.88
CA THR A 81 -20.03 15.87 -12.64
C THR A 81 -20.81 15.29 -11.45
N THR A 82 -21.42 16.16 -10.64
CA THR A 82 -22.27 15.87 -9.47
C THR A 82 -23.28 14.72 -9.63
N ALA A 83 -23.24 13.73 -8.73
CA ALA A 83 -24.40 13.17 -8.01
C ALA A 83 -23.98 12.09 -7.00
N GLN A 84 -24.17 12.37 -5.71
CA GLN A 84 -24.36 11.43 -4.61
C GLN A 84 -23.66 10.05 -4.72
N ALA A 85 -22.38 10.02 -4.42
CA ALA A 85 -21.80 8.89 -3.71
C ALA A 85 -21.38 9.41 -2.34
N GLU A 86 -21.94 8.84 -1.28
CA GLU A 86 -21.56 9.15 0.09
C GLU A 86 -20.04 9.17 0.23
N LYS A 87 -19.48 10.34 0.56
CA LYS A 87 -18.11 10.46 1.07
C LYS A 87 -17.91 9.38 2.15
N PRO A 88 -16.85 8.54 2.09
CA PRO A 88 -16.24 8.12 3.33
C PRO A 88 -15.79 9.42 4.02
N LYS A 89 -16.39 9.75 5.16
CA LYS A 89 -16.16 11.01 5.87
C LYS A 89 -14.74 11.19 6.41
N ASP A 90 -13.84 10.23 6.18
CA ASP A 90 -12.49 10.22 6.74
C ASP A 90 -11.45 9.92 5.66
N ILE A 91 -11.30 10.80 4.66
CA ILE A 91 -10.05 10.87 3.90
C ILE A 91 -9.06 11.61 4.81
N ILE A 92 -8.33 10.84 5.61
CA ILE A 92 -7.27 11.36 6.47
C ILE A 92 -6.11 11.78 5.55
N ASP A 93 -5.74 13.06 5.60
CA ASP A 93 -4.62 13.59 4.82
C ASP A 93 -3.30 12.87 5.15
N VAL A 94 -2.38 12.81 4.19
CA VAL A 94 -1.09 12.12 4.33
C VAL A 94 -0.27 12.71 5.48
N ALA A 95 -0.35 14.03 5.72
CA ALA A 95 0.31 14.65 6.87
C ALA A 95 -0.28 14.12 8.18
N THR A 96 -1.61 14.00 8.26
CA THR A 96 -2.32 13.46 9.43
C THR A 96 -2.01 11.98 9.65
N MET A 97 -1.90 11.15 8.61
CA MET A 97 -1.49 9.75 8.74
C MET A 97 -0.04 9.62 9.23
N THR A 98 0.85 10.48 8.74
CA THR A 98 2.26 10.51 9.16
C THR A 98 2.37 10.91 10.63
N GLU A 99 1.59 11.90 11.07
CA GLU A 99 1.54 12.34 12.45
C GLU A 99 0.93 11.28 13.38
N GLN A 100 -0.16 10.61 12.96
CA GLN A 100 -0.73 9.48 13.70
C GLN A 100 0.25 8.32 13.85
N ARG A 101 0.98 7.97 12.79
CA ARG A 101 2.03 6.93 12.85
C ARG A 101 3.17 7.34 13.78
N LEU A 102 3.60 8.60 13.73
CA LEU A 102 4.63 9.13 14.62
C LEU A 102 4.20 9.11 16.10
N ASN A 103 2.95 9.49 16.38
CA ASN A 103 2.39 9.48 17.73
C ASN A 103 2.23 8.06 18.28
N LEU A 104 1.81 7.11 17.45
CA LEU A 104 1.75 5.70 17.82
C LEU A 104 3.15 5.17 18.18
N LEU A 105 4.16 5.45 17.35
CA LEU A 105 5.54 5.03 17.62
C LEU A 105 6.09 5.63 18.92
N LYS A 106 5.80 6.90 19.20
CA LYS A 106 6.16 7.54 20.48
C LYS A 106 5.45 6.90 21.68
N SER A 107 4.17 6.56 21.53
CA SER A 107 3.41 5.89 22.59
C SER A 107 3.95 4.50 22.89
N VAL A 108 4.35 3.74 21.87
CA VAL A 108 4.96 2.41 22.04
C VAL A 108 6.35 2.52 22.66
N GLN A 109 7.17 3.49 22.26
CA GLN A 109 8.47 3.74 22.89
C GLN A 109 8.33 4.20 24.36
N GLY A 110 7.34 5.02 24.68
CA GLY A 110 7.04 5.42 26.05
C GLY A 110 6.54 4.26 26.92
N ALA A 111 5.65 3.43 26.38
CA ALA A 111 5.15 2.24 27.08
C ALA A 111 6.25 1.21 27.35
N LEU A 112 7.20 1.02 26.41
CA LEU A 112 8.37 0.17 26.62
C LEU A 112 9.28 0.66 27.77
N GLN A 113 9.40 1.98 27.96
CA GLN A 113 10.16 2.55 29.09
C GLN A 113 9.43 2.44 30.44
N GLU A 114 8.09 2.43 30.45
CA GLU A 114 7.31 2.24 31.68
C GLU A 114 7.26 0.77 32.11
N GLU A 115 7.16 -0.18 31.17
CA GLU A 115 7.26 -1.62 31.46
C GLU A 115 8.65 -2.02 32.01
N GLU A 116 9.73 -1.35 31.57
CA GLU A 116 11.08 -1.60 32.08
C GLU A 116 11.28 -1.10 33.53
N LYS A 117 10.49 -0.11 33.98
CA LYS A 117 10.52 0.42 35.36
C LYS A 117 9.51 -0.22 36.31
N ALA A 118 8.49 -0.89 35.79
CA ALA A 118 7.50 -1.61 36.61
C ALA A 118 7.99 -3.00 37.07
N HIS A 119 9.12 -3.47 36.52
CA HIS A 119 9.76 -4.75 36.82
C HIS A 119 11.08 -4.62 37.60
N GLU A 120 11.21 -3.60 38.45
CA GLU A 120 12.28 -3.49 39.46
C GLU A 120 11.71 -3.63 40.90
#